data_AF-A0A3A6Q3X7-F1
#
_entry.id   AF-A0A3A6Q3X7-F1
#
_cell.length_a   1.000
_cell.length_b   1.000
_cell.length_c   1.000
_cell.angle_alpha   90.00
_cell.angle_beta   90.00
_cell.angle_gamma   90.00
#
_symmetry.space_group_name_H-M   'P 1'
#
loop_
_entity.id
_entity.type
_entity.pdbx_description
1 polymer ?
#
loop_
_entity_poly.entity_id
_entity_poly.type
_entity_poly.pdbx_seq_one_letter_code
_entity_poly.pdbx_strand_id
1 'polypeptide(L)'
;MAGTDDETLDDLPPSAKLVFKVLEYNGTLTQKGIVEESMLSARTVRYALERLERIGLVEEDVYFADARQNIYELTPQAIEAIENSEAAAD
;
A
#
# COMPACT_ATOMS: atom_id res chain seq x y z
N MET A 1 -6.14 24.02 1.08
CA MET A 1 -6.72 23.12 2.09
C MET A 1 -5.57 22.34 2.68
N ALA A 2 -5.21 22.62 3.94
CA ALA A 2 -4.35 21.74 4.70
C ALA A 2 -5.26 20.71 5.37
N GLY A 3 -5.54 19.61 4.67
CA GLY A 3 -6.11 18.42 5.28
C GLY A 3 -4.95 17.62 5.81
N THR A 4 -4.50 17.94 7.02
CA THR A 4 -3.76 16.98 7.84
C THR A 4 -4.80 16.00 8.35
N ASP A 5 -5.17 15.04 7.50
CA ASP A 5 -6.04 13.95 7.90
C ASP A 5 -5.13 13.00 8.70
N ASP A 6 -5.28 12.98 10.03
CA ASP A 6 -4.73 11.96 10.94
C ASP A 6 -5.39 10.60 10.68
N GLU A 7 -5.56 10.21 9.41
CA GLU A 7 -6.12 8.94 9.00
C GLU A 7 -5.04 7.88 9.14
N THR A 8 -5.34 6.82 9.89
CA THR A 8 -4.45 5.68 10.08
C THR A 8 -4.91 4.50 9.24
N LEU A 9 -4.10 3.44 9.18
CA LEU A 9 -4.48 2.20 8.48
C LEU A 9 -5.83 1.64 8.96
N ASP A 10 -6.14 1.79 10.25
CA ASP A 10 -7.38 1.28 10.83
C ASP A 10 -8.62 2.01 10.32
N ASP A 11 -8.49 3.30 10.02
CA ASP A 11 -9.55 4.16 9.48
C ASP A 11 -9.82 3.89 8.00
N LEU A 12 -8.90 3.21 7.31
CA LEU A 12 -9.02 2.92 5.89
C LEU A 12 -10.13 1.91 5.57
N PRO A 13 -10.76 2.02 4.37
CA PRO A 13 -11.74 1.06 3.92
C PRO A 13 -11.11 -0.34 3.73
N PRO A 14 -11.92 -1.42 3.80
CA PRO A 14 -11.41 -2.80 3.70
C PRO A 14 -10.58 -3.06 2.44
N SER A 15 -10.94 -2.44 1.31
CA SER A 15 -10.18 -2.60 0.07
C SER A 15 -8.77 -2.04 0.16
N ALA A 16 -8.55 -0.95 0.90
CA ALA A 16 -7.23 -0.37 1.07
C ALA A 16 -6.38 -1.18 2.04
N LYS A 17 -6.97 -1.64 3.16
CA LYS A 17 -6.32 -2.59 4.06
C LYS A 17 -5.91 -3.90 3.36
N LEU A 18 -6.75 -4.39 2.46
CA LEU A 18 -6.41 -5.57 1.64
C LEU A 18 -5.20 -5.30 0.73
N VAL A 19 -5.17 -4.17 0.03
CA VAL A 19 -4.03 -3.80 -0.82
C VAL A 19 -2.74 -3.67 0.00
N PHE A 20 -2.80 -3.06 1.18
CA PHE A 20 -1.68 -3.01 2.11
C PHE A 20 -1.16 -4.42 2.45
N LYS A 21 -2.06 -5.33 2.85
CA LYS A 21 -1.70 -6.73 3.14
C LYS A 21 -1.12 -7.45 1.92
N VAL A 22 -1.63 -7.21 0.72
CA VAL A 22 -1.08 -7.79 -0.51
C VAL A 22 0.37 -7.37 -0.72
N LEU A 23 0.69 -6.08 -0.51
CA LEU A 23 2.07 -5.58 -0.59
C LEU A 23 2.94 -6.11 0.55
N GLU A 24 2.40 -6.27 1.76
CA GLU A 24 3.11 -6.89 2.88
C GLU A 24 3.55 -8.33 2.58
N TYR A 25 2.65 -9.14 2.00
CA TYR A 25 2.95 -10.55 1.71
C TYR A 25 3.82 -10.75 0.46
N ASN A 26 3.65 -9.92 -0.56
CA ASN A 26 4.31 -10.10 -1.86
C ASN A 26 5.50 -9.15 -2.08
N GLY A 27 5.68 -8.16 -1.22
CA GLY A 27 6.62 -7.06 -1.41
C GLY A 27 6.21 -6.13 -2.54
N THR A 28 7.21 -5.60 -3.24
CA THR A 28 7.07 -4.64 -4.32
C THR A 28 6.30 -5.23 -5.50
N LEU A 29 5.20 -4.58 -5.92
CA LEU A 29 4.36 -5.01 -7.04
C LEU A 29 4.00 -3.84 -7.97
N THR A 30 3.78 -4.13 -9.25
CA THR A 30 3.13 -3.17 -10.14
C THR A 30 1.65 -3.03 -9.80
N GLN A 31 1.02 -1.91 -10.17
CA GLN A 31 -0.43 -1.75 -10.01
C GLN A 31 -1.23 -2.92 -10.60
N LYS A 32 -0.80 -3.44 -11.76
CA LYS A 32 -1.42 -4.60 -12.40
C LYS A 32 -1.27 -5.86 -11.54
N GLY A 33 -0.09 -6.11 -10.98
CA GLY A 33 0.13 -7.23 -10.07
C GLY A 33 -0.78 -7.15 -8.85
N ILE A 34 -0.93 -5.97 -8.25
CA ILE A 34 -1.82 -5.75 -7.11
C ILE A 34 -3.29 -6.05 -7.48
N VAL A 35 -3.72 -5.68 -8.69
CA VAL A 35 -5.06 -6.03 -9.20
C VAL A 35 -5.25 -7.54 -9.29
N GLU A 36 -4.25 -8.26 -9.80
CA GLU A 36 -4.30 -9.72 -9.95
C GLU A 36 -4.33 -10.42 -8.58
N GLU A 37 -3.45 -10.02 -7.65
CA GLU A 37 -3.35 -10.63 -6.32
C GLU A 37 -4.53 -10.28 -5.40
N SER A 38 -5.02 -9.04 -5.42
CA SER A 38 -6.13 -8.61 -4.57
C SER A 38 -7.51 -9.03 -5.07
N MET A 39 -7.61 -9.45 -6.34
CA MET A 39 -8.89 -9.71 -7.03
C MET A 39 -9.86 -8.51 -7.03
N LEU A 40 -9.34 -7.29 -6.83
CA LEU A 40 -10.10 -6.05 -6.86
C LEU A 40 -10.10 -5.46 -8.28
N SER A 41 -11.05 -4.56 -8.56
CA SER A 41 -11.00 -3.80 -9.80
C SER A 41 -9.80 -2.85 -9.83
N ALA A 42 -9.24 -2.57 -11.01
CA ALA A 42 -8.16 -1.59 -11.17
C ALA A 42 -8.51 -0.20 -10.61
N ARG A 43 -9.79 0.21 -10.70
CA ARG A 43 -10.25 1.48 -10.10
C ARG A 43 -10.15 1.44 -8.57
N THR A 44 -10.53 0.33 -7.96
CA THR A 44 -10.48 0.15 -6.50
C THR A 44 -9.04 0.11 -6.01
N VAL A 45 -8.16 -0.60 -6.72
CA VAL A 45 -6.73 -0.64 -6.40
C VAL A 45 -6.12 0.75 -6.50
N ARG A 46 -6.41 1.50 -7.57
CA ARG A 46 -5.91 2.88 -7.69
C ARG A 46 -6.37 3.76 -6.54
N TYR A 47 -7.65 3.70 -6.18
CA TYR A 47 -8.17 4.45 -5.04
C TYR A 47 -7.51 4.04 -3.71
N ALA A 48 -7.25 2.74 -3.52
CA ALA A 48 -6.55 2.23 -2.35
C ALA A 48 -5.11 2.74 -2.26
N LEU A 49 -4.34 2.66 -3.35
CA LEU A 49 -2.95 3.15 -3.44
C LEU A 49 -2.89 4.65 -3.18
N GLU A 50 -3.73 5.45 -3.85
CA GLU A 50 -3.83 6.90 -3.63
C GLU A 50 -4.11 7.28 -2.15
N ARG A 51 -4.80 6.40 -1.40
CA ARG A 51 -5.11 6.65 0.01
C ARG A 51 -4.01 6.17 0.94
N LEU A 52 -3.38 5.04 0.65
CA LEU A 52 -2.22 4.53 1.37
C LEU A 52 -0.99 5.45 1.22
N GLU A 53 -0.75 5.99 0.02
CA GLU A 53 0.29 6.98 -0.24
C GLU A 53 0.05 8.28 0.51
N ARG A 54 -1.22 8.74 0.57
CA ARG A 54 -1.57 9.97 1.29
C ARG A 54 -1.21 9.90 2.78
N ILE A 55 -1.34 8.73 3.39
CA ILE A 55 -1.00 8.50 4.80
C ILE A 55 0.43 7.97 4.99
N GLY A 56 1.23 7.90 3.93
CA GLY A 56 2.66 7.56 3.99
C GLY A 56 2.98 6.09 4.23
N LEU A 57 2.03 5.17 4.02
CA LEU A 57 2.25 3.73 4.22
C LEU A 57 2.76 3.02 2.96
N VAL A 58 2.52 3.60 1.78
CA VAL A 58 2.97 3.10 0.48
C VAL A 58 3.70 4.21 -0.25
N GLU A 59 4.74 3.84 -0.99
CA GLU A 59 5.40 4.72 -1.95
C GLU A 59 5.35 4.14 -3.36
N GLU A 60 5.39 5.02 -4.36
CA GLU A 60 5.51 4.64 -5.76
C GLU A 60 6.89 5.00 -6.33
N ASP A 61 7.42 4.15 -7.19
CA ASP A 61 8.63 4.42 -7.97
C ASP A 61 8.47 3.93 -9.41
N VAL A 62 9.30 4.45 -10.31
CA VAL A 62 9.34 4.06 -11.72
C VAL A 62 9.81 2.62 -11.84
N TYR A 63 9.05 1.81 -12.58
CA TYR A 63 9.47 0.45 -12.85
C TYR A 63 10.58 0.42 -13.91
N PHE A 64 11.82 0.14 -13.50
CA PHE A 64 12.97 0.17 -14.43
C PHE A 64 12.84 -0.76 -15.64
N ALA A 65 12.15 -1.89 -15.52
CA ALA A 65 11.95 -2.81 -16.64
C ALA A 65 10.92 -2.29 -17.68
N ASP A 66 9.99 -1.44 -17.27
CA ASP A 66 9.08 -0.71 -18.14
C ASP A 66 8.71 0.63 -17.51
N ALA A 67 9.41 1.71 -17.90
CA ALA A 67 9.24 3.04 -17.32
C ALA A 67 7.86 3.68 -17.54
N ARG A 68 6.95 3.02 -18.26
CA ARG A 68 5.54 3.41 -18.38
C ARG A 68 4.69 2.91 -17.20
N GLN A 69 5.26 2.04 -16.38
CA GLN A 69 4.63 1.47 -15.21
C GLN A 69 5.32 1.99 -13.95
N ASN A 70 4.53 2.06 -12.87
CA ASN A 70 5.05 2.27 -11.54
C ASN A 70 5.00 0.95 -10.77
N ILE A 71 5.94 0.81 -9.84
CA ILE A 71 5.92 -0.18 -8.78
C ILE A 71 5.50 0.51 -7.48
N TYR A 72 4.87 -0.26 -6.60
CA TYR A 72 4.40 0.18 -5.30
C TYR A 72 4.96 -0.75 -4.25
N GLU A 73 5.40 -0.19 -3.13
CA GLU A 73 5.92 -0.93 -1.99
C GLU A 73 5.56 -0.26 -0.67
N LEU A 74 5.63 -1.02 0.41
CA LEU A 74 5.45 -0.48 1.75
C LEU A 74 6.64 0.39 2.11
N THR A 75 6.36 1.55 2.71
CA THR A 75 7.44 2.42 3.20
C THR A 75 8.22 1.73 4.33
N PRO A 76 9.50 2.07 4.55
CA PRO A 76 10.27 1.52 5.67
C PRO A 76 9.57 1.72 7.02
N GLN A 77 8.89 2.84 7.20
CA GLN A 77 8.11 3.15 8.41
C GLN A 77 6.93 2.20 8.60
N ALA A 78 6.23 1.84 7.52
CA ALA A 78 5.14 0.88 7.57
C ALA A 78 5.64 -0.52 7.93
N ILE A 79 6.78 -0.94 7.38
CA ILE A 79 7.42 -2.23 7.67
C ILE A 79 7.85 -2.29 9.15
N GLU A 80 8.54 -1.27 9.65
CA GLU A 80 8.94 -1.18 11.06
C GLU A 80 7.72 -1.23 12.00
N ALA A 81 6.61 -0.58 11.62
CA ALA A 81 5.37 -0.63 12.42
C ALA A 81 4.78 -2.05 12.48
N ILE A 82 4.82 -2.80 11.38
CA ILE A 82 4.39 -4.21 11.34
C ILE A 82 5.28 -5.06 12.25
N GLU A 83 6.60 -4.98 12.09
CA GLU A 83 7.56 -5.77 12.88
C GLU A 83 7.42 -5.52 14.38
N ASN A 84 7.25 -4.25 14.79
CA ASN A 84 7.01 -3.88 16.18
C ASN A 84 5.69 -4.44 16.73
N SER A 85 4.66 -4.57 15.89
CA SER A 85 3.38 -5.16 16.28
C SER A 85 3.46 -6.68 16.44
N GLU A 86 4.30 -7.36 15.65
CA GLU A 86 4.52 -8.81 15.74
C GLU A 86 5.40 -9.18 16.94
N ALA A 87 6.45 -8.38 17.23
CA ALA A 87 7.34 -8.60 18.36
C ALA A 87 6.66 -8.43 19.74
N ALA A 88 5.53 -7.72 19.81
CA ALA A 88 4.75 -7.56 21.03
C ALA A 88 3.73 -8.68 21.29
N ALA A 89 3.57 -9.62 20.34
CA ALA A 89 2.61 -10.71 20.40
C ALA A 89 3.22 -12.06 20.86
N ASP A 90 4.54 -12.11 21.10
CA ASP A 90 5.29 -13.28 21.60
C ASP A 90 5.62 -13.15 23.11
#